data_AF-A0A0C2FAQ5-F1
#
_entry.id   AF-A0A0C2FAQ5-F1
#
_cell.length_a   1.000
_cell.length_b   1.000
_cell.length_c   1.000
_cell.angle_alpha   90.00
_cell.angle_beta   90.00
_cell.angle_gamma   90.00
#
_symmetry.space_group_name_H-M   'P 1'
#
loop_
_entity.id
_entity.type
_entity.pdbx_description
1 polymer ?
#
loop_
_entity_poly.entity_id
_entity_poly.type
_entity_poly.pdbx_seq_one_letter_code
_entity_poly.pdbx_strand_id
1 'polypeptide(L)'
;ADGNYLVSFYSNVVVEHTGEMLWVPPAVYKSSCIIDVEYFPFDEQVCSLTFGSWTFKKEEVQISYHMGKRQVELNDYSFSGIWDVMEVPGLLIEDRSKISYQIRIRR
;
A
#
# COMPACT_ATOMS: atom_id res chain seq x y z
N ALA A 1 -4.36 -14.70 -7.56
CA ALA A 1 -3.25 -13.76 -7.78
C ALA A 1 -2.14 -14.45 -8.58
N ASP A 2 -1.57 -13.73 -9.53
CA ASP A 2 -0.58 -14.12 -10.54
C ASP A 2 0.88 -14.03 -10.07
N GLY A 3 1.11 -13.75 -8.78
CA GLY A 3 2.32 -14.17 -8.05
C GLY A 3 3.58 -13.31 -8.21
N ASN A 4 3.57 -12.25 -9.04
CA ASN A 4 4.72 -11.35 -9.16
C ASN A 4 4.54 -10.11 -8.26
N TYR A 5 5.16 -10.15 -7.08
CA TYR A 5 5.11 -9.06 -6.07
C TYR A 5 6.40 -8.23 -6.02
N LEU A 6 7.29 -8.42 -6.99
CA LEU A 6 8.56 -7.72 -7.04
C LEU A 6 8.40 -6.31 -7.64
N VAL A 7 9.34 -5.44 -7.30
CA VAL A 7 9.48 -4.12 -7.91
C VAL A 7 9.49 -4.26 -9.43
N SER A 8 8.60 -3.54 -10.11
CA SER A 8 8.45 -3.64 -11.57
C SER A 8 9.64 -3.02 -12.32
N PHE A 9 10.39 -2.12 -11.68
CA PHE A 9 11.61 -1.51 -12.22
C PHE A 9 12.59 -1.10 -11.11
N TYR A 10 13.83 -1.58 -11.16
CA TYR A 10 14.85 -1.21 -10.20
C TYR A 10 15.29 0.25 -10.42
N SER A 11 14.93 1.13 -9.49
CA SER A 11 15.35 2.53 -9.48
C SER A 11 16.59 2.76 -8.64
N ASN A 12 17.30 3.86 -8.90
CA ASN A 12 18.38 4.33 -8.04
C ASN A 12 17.88 4.73 -6.65
N VAL A 13 18.79 4.73 -5.67
CA VAL A 13 18.58 5.24 -4.30
C VAL A 13 19.24 6.60 -4.19
N VAL A 14 18.54 7.58 -3.61
CA VAL A 14 19.13 8.89 -3.25
C VAL A 14 19.71 8.78 -1.85
N VAL A 15 20.98 9.14 -1.69
CA VAL A 15 21.71 9.03 -0.42
C VAL A 15 22.18 10.41 -0.01
N GLU A 16 21.76 10.85 1.18
CA GLU A 16 22.16 12.12 1.78
C GLU A 16 23.46 11.96 2.57
N HIS A 17 24.18 13.07 2.76
CA HIS A 17 25.45 13.07 3.50
C HIS A 17 25.30 12.66 4.98
N THR A 18 24.07 12.68 5.52
CA THR A 18 23.71 12.21 6.86
C THR A 18 23.60 10.69 6.96
N GLY A 19 23.60 9.98 5.82
CA GLY A 19 23.31 8.56 5.73
C GLY A 19 21.82 8.24 5.56
N GLU A 20 20.96 9.25 5.46
CA GLU A 20 19.54 9.06 5.11
C GLU A 20 19.42 8.60 3.66
N MET A 21 18.54 7.63 3.41
CA MET A 21 18.33 7.03 2.10
C MET A 21 16.86 7.12 1.70
N LEU A 22 16.61 7.65 0.50
CA LEU A 22 15.29 7.68 -0.12
C LEU A 22 15.27 6.74 -1.32
N TRP A 23 14.37 5.75 -1.26
CA TRP A 23 14.15 4.80 -2.34
C TRP A 23 12.65 4.72 -2.68
N VAL A 24 12.29 5.11 -3.89
CA VAL A 24 10.89 5.16 -4.37
C VAL A 24 10.79 4.42 -5.71
N PRO A 25 10.83 3.07 -5.70
CA PRO A 25 10.71 2.30 -6.92
C PRO A 25 9.26 2.29 -7.44
N PRO A 26 9.04 2.43 -8.75
CA PRO A 26 7.70 2.25 -9.31
C PRO A 26 7.31 0.77 -9.30
N ALA A 27 6.08 0.48 -8.88
CA ALA A 27 5.57 -0.89 -8.80
C ALA A 27 4.08 -0.94 -9.14
N VAL A 28 3.68 -2.02 -9.83
CA VAL A 28 2.28 -2.35 -10.08
C VAL A 28 1.94 -3.63 -9.32
N TYR A 29 1.09 -3.50 -8.30
CA TYR A 29 0.67 -4.62 -7.46
C TYR A 29 -0.73 -5.12 -7.83
N LYS A 30 -0.91 -6.44 -7.75
CA LYS A 30 -2.22 -7.08 -7.89
C LYS A 30 -2.59 -7.75 -6.57
N SER A 31 -3.62 -7.23 -5.91
CA SER A 31 -4.20 -7.85 -4.70
C SER A 31 -5.31 -8.82 -5.07
N SER A 32 -5.65 -9.69 -4.13
CA SER A 32 -6.90 -10.45 -4.15
C SER A 32 -7.76 -9.95 -3.00
N CYS A 33 -9.02 -9.66 -3.29
CA CYS A 33 -9.97 -9.06 -2.36
C CYS A 33 -11.29 -9.84 -2.44
N ILE A 34 -11.92 -10.05 -1.29
CA ILE A 34 -13.25 -10.64 -1.22
C ILE A 34 -14.25 -9.53 -1.54
N ILE A 35 -15.16 -9.79 -2.48
CA ILE A 35 -16.18 -8.83 -2.89
C ILE A 35 -17.49 -9.15 -2.18
N ASP A 36 -18.04 -8.15 -1.51
CA ASP A 36 -19.37 -8.22 -0.92
C ASP A 36 -20.42 -7.72 -1.93
N VAL A 37 -21.42 -8.53 -2.24
CA VAL A 37 -22.43 -8.25 -3.26
C VAL A 37 -23.81 -7.97 -2.68
N GLU A 38 -23.93 -7.80 -1.35
CA GLU A 38 -25.22 -7.57 -0.69
C GLU A 38 -26.00 -6.38 -1.27
N TYR A 39 -25.31 -5.28 -1.61
CA TYR A 39 -25.91 -4.03 -2.07
C TYR A 39 -25.66 -3.69 -3.55
N PHE A 40 -25.31 -4.68 -4.37
CA PHE A 40 -25.09 -4.46 -5.80
C PHE A 40 -26.31 -3.75 -6.44
N PRO A 41 -26.13 -2.69 -7.26
CA PRO A 41 -24.88 -2.18 -7.82
C PRO A 41 -24.21 -1.02 -7.04
N PHE A 42 -24.68 -0.71 -5.83
CA PHE A 42 -24.21 0.40 -4.98
C PHE A 42 -23.35 -0.12 -3.82
N ASP A 43 -22.48 -1.08 -4.12
CA ASP A 43 -21.66 -1.78 -3.14
C ASP A 43 -20.39 -1.00 -2.75
N GLU A 44 -20.02 -1.14 -1.48
CA GLU A 44 -18.73 -0.67 -0.94
C GLU A 44 -17.81 -1.87 -0.73
N GLN A 45 -16.53 -1.70 -1.04
CA GLN A 45 -15.51 -2.73 -0.90
C GLN A 45 -14.34 -2.21 -0.09
N VAL A 46 -13.77 -3.09 0.75
CA VAL A 46 -12.55 -2.80 1.50
C VAL A 46 -11.50 -3.85 1.13
N CYS A 47 -10.51 -3.42 0.36
CA CYS A 47 -9.44 -4.28 -0.12
C CYS A 47 -8.11 -3.96 0.56
N SER A 48 -7.42 -4.97 1.08
CA SER A 48 -6.17 -4.76 1.81
C SER A 48 -4.93 -5.03 0.95
N LEU A 49 -3.94 -4.14 1.04
CA LEU A 49 -2.57 -4.39 0.59
C LEU A 49 -1.63 -4.36 1.79
N THR A 50 -0.95 -5.46 2.06
CA THR A 50 -0.03 -5.56 3.20
C THR A 50 1.42 -5.66 2.72
N PHE A 51 2.27 -4.77 3.23
CA PHE A 51 3.68 -4.70 2.94
C PHE A 51 4.49 -5.01 4.20
N GLY A 52 5.56 -5.77 4.03
CA GLY A 52 6.47 -6.16 5.09
C GLY A 52 7.76 -6.71 4.50
N SER A 53 8.80 -6.83 5.33
CA SER A 53 10.02 -7.50 4.89
C SER A 53 9.76 -8.99 4.72
N TRP A 54 10.24 -9.55 3.61
CA TRP A 54 10.28 -11.00 3.41
C TRP A 54 11.46 -11.64 4.14
N THR A 55 12.56 -10.91 4.30
CA THR A 55 13.84 -11.43 4.76
C THR A 55 14.10 -11.15 6.23
N PHE A 56 13.62 -10.02 6.75
CA PHE A 56 13.90 -9.56 8.12
C PHE A 56 12.71 -9.80 9.05
N LYS A 57 13.02 -10.11 10.30
CA LYS A 57 12.05 -10.28 11.38
C LYS A 57 11.68 -8.93 12.00
N LYS A 58 10.63 -8.94 12.83
CA LYS A 58 10.10 -7.76 13.50
C LYS A 58 11.10 -7.08 14.44
N GLU A 59 12.05 -7.82 15.00
CA GLU A 59 13.11 -7.31 15.87
C GLU A 59 14.24 -6.61 15.10
N GLU A 60 14.36 -6.87 13.79
CA GLU A 60 15.45 -6.38 12.94
C GLU A 60 15.05 -5.14 12.14
N VAL A 61 13.79 -5.10 11.65
CA VAL A 61 13.26 -4.00 10.85
C VAL A 61 11.90 -3.55 11.38
N GLN A 62 11.78 -2.24 11.58
CA GLN A 62 10.57 -1.57 12.06
C GLN A 62 10.08 -0.58 11.01
N ILE A 63 8.79 -0.66 10.65
CA ILE A 63 8.12 0.24 9.72
C ILE A 63 7.56 1.44 10.48
N SER A 64 7.60 2.61 9.83
CA SER A 64 7.04 3.85 10.37
C SER A 64 6.41 4.68 9.25
N TYR A 65 5.54 5.60 9.64
CA TYR A 65 4.92 6.53 8.71
C TYR A 65 5.92 7.61 8.26
N HIS A 66 6.11 7.74 6.95
CA HIS A 66 6.90 8.82 6.40
C HIS A 66 6.23 10.17 6.67
N MET A 67 6.95 11.09 7.33
CA MET A 67 6.45 12.40 7.76
C MET A 67 5.11 12.35 8.54
N GLY A 68 4.86 11.25 9.25
CA GLY A 68 3.62 11.07 10.01
C GLY A 68 2.35 10.89 9.17
N LYS A 69 2.45 10.74 7.83
CA LYS A 69 1.32 10.52 6.94
C LYS A 69 0.77 9.11 7.12
N ARG A 70 -0.49 9.01 7.57
CA ARG A 70 -1.18 7.73 7.85
C ARG A 70 -2.16 7.31 6.77
N GLN A 71 -2.26 8.07 5.69
CA GLN A 71 -3.14 7.80 4.56
C GLN A 71 -2.35 7.98 3.26
N VAL A 72 -2.74 7.26 2.21
CA VAL A 72 -2.17 7.45 0.88
C VAL A 72 -2.61 8.79 0.32
N GLU A 73 -1.67 9.53 -0.27
CA GLU A 73 -1.95 10.78 -0.95
C GLU A 73 -2.49 10.50 -2.36
N LEU A 74 -3.61 11.13 -2.72
CA LEU A 74 -4.30 10.91 -3.99
C LEU A 74 -4.07 12.04 -5.01
N ASN A 75 -3.02 12.85 -4.83
CA ASN A 75 -2.72 13.99 -5.72
C ASN A 75 -2.48 13.56 -7.18
N ASP A 76 -1.86 12.40 -7.38
CA ASP A 76 -1.57 11.82 -8.69
C ASP A 76 -2.55 10.69 -9.07
N TYR A 77 -3.71 10.62 -8.41
CA TYR A 77 -4.72 9.60 -8.68
C TYR A 77 -5.49 9.90 -9.97
N SER A 78 -5.51 8.93 -10.89
CA SER A 78 -6.40 8.94 -12.04
C SER A 78 -7.70 8.22 -11.70
N PHE A 79 -8.83 8.93 -11.80
CA PHE A 79 -10.16 8.39 -11.51
C PHE A 79 -10.48 7.16 -12.37
N SER A 80 -11.07 6.15 -11.73
CA SER A 80 -11.66 5.00 -12.40
C SER A 80 -13.08 5.32 -12.88
N GLY A 81 -13.49 4.74 -14.00
CA GLY A 81 -14.87 4.89 -14.51
C GLY A 81 -15.90 4.00 -13.80
N ILE A 82 -15.47 3.17 -12.85
CA ILE A 82 -16.33 2.19 -12.16
C ILE A 82 -16.23 2.32 -10.63
N TRP A 83 -15.09 2.75 -10.09
CA TRP A 83 -14.83 2.71 -8.66
C TRP A 83 -14.33 4.07 -8.16
N ASP A 84 -15.07 4.66 -7.22
CA ASP A 84 -14.65 5.82 -6.45
C ASP A 84 -13.73 5.37 -5.31
N VAL A 85 -12.51 5.92 -5.25
CA VAL A 85 -11.64 5.73 -4.07
C VAL A 85 -12.08 6.72 -2.99
N MET A 86 -12.59 6.19 -1.88
CA MET A 86 -13.11 6.98 -0.76
C MET A 86 -11.98 7.38 0.20
N GLU A 87 -11.20 6.40 0.66
CA GLU A 87 -10.02 6.61 1.49
C GLU A 87 -9.08 5.40 1.44
N VAL A 88 -7.81 5.62 1.79
CA VAL A 88 -6.82 4.55 1.89
C VAL A 88 -5.95 4.72 3.15
N PRO A 89 -6.47 4.42 4.35
CA PRO A 89 -5.67 4.45 5.58
C PRO A 89 -4.62 3.34 5.61
N GLY A 90 -3.44 3.69 6.13
CA GLY A 90 -2.33 2.77 6.42
C GLY A 90 -2.27 2.45 7.91
N LEU A 91 -2.28 1.17 8.26
CA LEU A 91 -2.26 0.65 9.62
C LEU A 91 -0.96 -0.13 9.86
N LEU A 92 -0.18 0.25 10.88
CA LEU A 92 0.95 -0.55 11.33
C LEU A 92 0.42 -1.76 12.11
N ILE A 93 0.87 -2.96 11.74
CA ILE A 93 0.46 -4.23 12.35
C ILE A 93 1.69 -5.07 12.73
N GLU A 94 1.47 -6.16 13.47
CA GLU A 94 2.52 -7.10 13.91
C GLU A 94 3.74 -6.40 14.54
N ASP A 95 3.52 -5.67 15.64
CA ASP A 95 4.55 -4.88 16.33
C ASP A 95 5.35 -3.98 15.38
N ARG A 96 4.65 -3.35 14.42
CA ARG A 96 5.20 -2.45 13.40
C ARG A 96 6.17 -3.10 12.41
N SER A 97 6.15 -4.42 12.26
CA SER A 97 6.93 -5.11 11.21
C SER A 97 6.26 -5.10 9.84
N LYS A 98 4.96 -4.77 9.78
CA LYS A 98 4.16 -4.68 8.56
C LYS A 98 3.29 -3.43 8.56
N ILE A 99 2.94 -2.96 7.38
CA ILE A 99 1.94 -1.92 7.15
C ILE A 99 0.86 -2.46 6.21
N SER A 100 -0.41 -2.28 6.58
CA SER A 100 -1.57 -2.66 5.78
C SER A 100 -2.34 -1.43 5.35
N TYR A 101 -2.50 -1.26 4.04
CA TYR A 101 -3.34 -0.22 3.46
C TYR A 101 -4.72 -0.77 3.15
N GLN A 102 -5.76 -0.15 3.72
CA GLN A 102 -7.15 -0.52 3.47
C GLN A 102 -7.73 0.38 2.39
N ILE A 103 -7.79 -0.10 1.15
CA ILE A 103 -8.36 0.62 0.02
C ILE A 103 -9.88 0.51 0.13
N ARG A 104 -10.55 1.61 0.50
CA ARG A 104 -12.00 1.71 0.51
C ARG A 104 -12.49 2.28 -0.81
N ILE A 105 -13.27 1.50 -1.53
CA ILE A 105 -13.85 1.88 -2.83
C ILE A 105 -15.35 1.72 -2.82
N ARG A 106 -16.04 2.53 -3.60
CA ARG A 106 -17.48 2.46 -3.83
C ARG A 106 -17.75 2.38 -5.31
N ARG A 107 -18.73 1.58 -5.71
CA ARG A 107 -19.24 1.55 -7.08
C ARG A 107 -20.27 2.65 -7.35
#